data_AF-A5GUV5-F1
#
_entry.id   AF-A5GUV5-F1
#
_cell.length_a   1.000
_cell.length_b   1.000
_cell.length_c   1.000
_cell.angle_alpha   90.00
_cell.angle_beta   90.00
_cell.angle_gamma   90.00
#
_symmetry.space_group_name_H-M   'P 1'
#
loop_
_entity.id
_entity.type
_entity.pdbx_description
1 polymer ?
#
loop_
_entity_poly.entity_id
_entity_poly.type
_entity_poly.pdbx_seq_one_letter_code
_entity_poly.pdbx_strand_id
1 'polypeptide(L)' 'MSTWWVAEFKNGERFQVCTESELKYEALQKVSRMFPGRELVSIFTEQEEAYLLETLGIRS' A
#
# COMPACT_ATOMS: atom_id res chain seq x y z
N MET A 1 0.99 15.49 8.01
CA MET A 1 -0.24 14.70 8.19
C MET A 1 0.16 13.23 8.07
N SER A 2 -0.58 12.31 8.69
CA SER A 2 -0.28 10.87 8.61
C SER A 2 -1.26 10.19 7.67
N THR A 3 -0.77 9.26 6.86
CA THR A 3 -1.56 8.51 5.87
C THR A 3 -1.39 7.02 6.08
N TRP A 4 -2.51 6.31 6.00
CA TRP A 4 -2.54 4.85 6.04
C TRP A 4 -2.42 4.29 4.62
N TRP A 5 -1.49 3.36 4.47
CA TRP A 5 -1.21 2.67 3.22
C TRP A 5 -1.40 1.17 3.43
N VAL A 6 -1.91 0.51 2.42
CA VAL A 6 -1.87 -0.94 2.29
C VAL A 6 -0.63 -1.28 1.47
N ALA A 7 0.28 -2.02 2.08
CA ALA A 7 1.51 -2.51 1.47
C ALA A 7 1.34 -3.98 1.07
N GLU A 8 1.55 -4.28 -0.21
CA GLU A 8 1.46 -5.61 -0.77
C GLU A 8 2.84 -6.15 -1.10
N PHE A 9 3.15 -7.32 -0.57
CA PHE A 9 4.43 -8.00 -0.75
C PHE A 9 4.29 -9.15 -1.75
N LYS A 10 5.40 -9.51 -2.39
CA LYS A 10 5.43 -10.55 -3.43
C LYS A 10 4.96 -11.94 -2.98
N ASN A 11 5.05 -12.22 -1.68
CA ASN A 11 4.54 -13.45 -1.10
C ASN A 11 3.02 -13.45 -0.90
N GLY A 12 2.31 -12.40 -1.33
CA GLY A 12 0.87 -12.23 -1.20
C GLY A 12 0.43 -11.67 0.15
N GLU A 13 1.36 -11.43 1.09
CA GLU A 13 1.00 -10.79 2.36
C GLU A 13 0.69 -9.31 2.14
N ARG A 14 -0.31 -8.81 2.88
CA ARG A 14 -0.73 -7.42 2.89
C ARG A 14 -0.70 -6.87 4.30
N PHE A 15 -0.17 -5.66 4.47
CA PHE A 15 -0.08 -4.98 5.76
C PHE A 15 -0.58 -3.55 5.66
N GLN A 16 -1.32 -3.11 6.67
CA GLN A 16 -1.59 -1.68 6.85
C GLN A 16 -0.42 -1.01 7.57
N VAL A 17 0.07 0.07 7.00
CA VAL A 17 1.21 0.84 7.51
C VAL A 17 0.88 2.32 7.53
N CYS A 18 1.12 2.97 8.66
CA CYS A 18 0.98 4.40 8.80
C CYS A 18 2.32 5.07 8.51
N THR A 19 2.32 6.09 7.65
CA THR A 19 3.49 6.93 7.42
C THR A 19 3.12 8.40 7.59
N GLU A 20 4.09 9.23 8.01
CA GLU A 20 3.91 10.68 8.17
C GLU A 20 3.98 11.45 6.84
N SER A 21 3.80 10.76 5.71
CA SER A 21 3.83 11.35 4.38
C SER A 21 2.63 10.88 3.57
N GLU A 22 2.03 11.82 2.85
CA GLU A 22 0.93 11.59 1.91
C GLU A 22 1.47 11.26 0.51
N LEU A 23 2.78 11.42 0.30
CA LEU A 23 3.43 11.13 -0.98
C LEU A 23 3.72 9.63 -1.10
N LYS A 24 3.03 8.99 -2.04
CA LYS A 24 3.16 7.55 -2.34
C LYS A 24 4.62 7.10 -2.54
N TYR A 25 5.43 7.89 -3.26
CA TYR A 25 6.84 7.55 -3.47
C TYR A 25 7.64 7.51 -2.16
N GLU A 26 7.41 8.45 -1.25
CA GLU A 26 8.10 8.48 0.04
C GLU A 26 7.62 7.36 0.96
N ALA A 27 6.31 7.09 0.97
CA ALA A 27 5.72 5.97 1.69
C ALA A 27 6.33 4.64 1.20
N LEU A 28 6.46 4.45 -0.12
CA LEU A 28 7.06 3.25 -0.70
C LEU A 28 8.51 3.04 -0.22
N GLN A 29 9.32 4.09 -0.26
CA GLN A 29 10.70 4.02 0.23
C GLN A 29 10.78 3.72 1.72
N LYS A 30 9.95 4.37 2.55
CA LYS A 30 9.92 4.13 3.99
C LYS A 30 9.52 2.70 4.30
N VAL A 31 8.43 2.21 3.70
CA VAL A 31 7.92 0.85 3.91
C VAL A 31 8.94 -0.19 3.44
N SER A 32 9.57 0.02 2.28
CA SER A 32 10.63 -0.89 1.81
C SER A 32 11.79 -1.02 2.81
N ARG A 33 12.15 0.07 3.50
CA ARG A 33 13.18 0.07 4.54
C ARG A 33 12.72 -0.57 5.86
N MET A 34 11.42 -0.54 6.17
CA MET A 34 10.86 -1.20 7.35
C MET A 34 10.86 -2.73 7.21
N PHE A 35 10.81 -3.25 5.99
CA PHE A 35 10.76 -4.68 5.69
C PHE A 35 11.91 -5.12 4.75
N PRO A 36 13.19 -5.00 5.16
CA PRO A 36 14.35 -5.20 4.28
C PRO A 36 14.52 -6.63 3.75
N GLY A 37 13.81 -7.61 4.31
CA GLY A 37 13.79 -9.00 3.84
C GLY A 37 12.59 -9.37 2.98
N ARG A 38 11.71 -8.42 2.66
CA ARG A 38 10.49 -8.66 1.89
C ARG A 38 10.49 -7.80 0.63
N GLU A 39 10.11 -8.39 -0.49
CA GLU A 39 9.96 -7.67 -1.75
C GLU A 39 8.59 -6.99 -1.77
N LEU A 40 8.59 -5.68 -1.54
CA LEU A 40 7.41 -4.83 -1.65
C LEU A 40 7.05 -4.64 -3.13
N VAL A 41 5.83 -5.00 -3.51
CA VAL A 41 5.36 -4.96 -4.90
C VAL A 41 4.56 -3.70 -5.17
N SER A 42 3.69 -3.33 -4.23
CA SER A 42 2.81 -2.19 -4.38
C SER A 42 2.47 -1.57 -3.04
N ILE A 43 2.14 -0.29 -3.07
CA ILE A 43 1.41 0.36 -1.99
C ILE A 43 0.23 1.13 -2.58
N PHE A 44 -0.84 1.26 -1.82
CA PHE A 44 -2.03 2.02 -2.21
C PHE A 44 -2.83 2.38 -0.96
N THR A 45 -3.67 3.40 -1.05
CA THR A 45 -4.65 3.72 -0.01
C THR A 45 -5.88 2.83 -0.13
N GLU A 46 -6.66 2.69 0.94
CA GLU A 46 -7.94 1.96 0.89
C GLU A 46 -8.92 2.60 -0.11
N GLN A 47 -8.84 3.92 -0.33
CA GLN A 47 -9.61 4.62 -1.34
C GLN A 47 -9.21 4.24 -2.77
N GLU A 48 -7.91 4.12 -3.05
CA GLU A 48 -7.42 3.61 -4.34
C GLU A 48 -7.87 2.16 -4.57
N GLU A 49 -7.84 1.31 -3.53
CA GLU A 49 -8.32 -0.07 -3.62
C GLU A 49 -9.82 -0.13 -3.95
N ALA A 50 -10.65 0.61 -3.21
CA ALA A 50 -12.09 0.69 -3.47
C ALA A 50 -12.38 1.14 -4.91
N TYR A 51 -11.69 2.19 -5.38
CA TYR A 51 -11.83 2.69 -6.74
C TYR A 51 -11.44 1.64 -7.79
N LEU A 52 -10.36 0.88 -7.57
CA LEU A 52 -9.94 -0.21 -8.47
C LEU A 52 -10.97 -1.34 -8.52
N LEU A 53 -11.53 -1.73 -7.38
CA LEU A 53 -12.57 -2.76 -7.32
C LEU A 53 -13.86 -2.32 -8.02
N GLU A 54 -14.26 -1.06 -7.85
CA GLU A 54 -15.42 -0.47 -8.54
C GLU A 54 -15.20 -0.39 -10.05
N THR A 55 -14.04 0.08 -10.50
CA THR A 55 -13.73 0.22 -11.94
C THR A 55 -13.57 -1.11 -12.66
N LEU A 56 -13.06 -2.15 -11.97
CA LEU A 56 -12.93 -3.49 -12.54
C LEU A 56 -14.26 -4.27 -12.54
N GLY A 57 -15.34 -3.70 -12.00
CA GLY A 57 -16.65 -4.37 -11.93
C GLY A 57 -16.67 -5.61 -11.04
N ILE A 58 -15.62 -5.80 -10.23
CA ILE A 58 -15.51 -6.90 -9.26
C ILE A 58 -16.26 -6.43 -8.01
N ARG A 59 -17.59 -6.37 -8.11
CA ARG A 59 -18.43 -6.23 -6.93
C ARG A 59 -18.34 -7.51 -6.10
N SER A 60 -18.00 -7.35 -4.82
CA SER A 60 -18.26 -8.35 -3.79
C SER A 60 -19.75 -8.48 -3.53
#